data_AF-F0J9H5-F1
#
_entry.id   AF-F0J9H5-F1
#
_cell.length_a   1.000
_cell.length_b   1.000
_cell.length_c   1.000
_cell.angle_alpha   90.00
_cell.angle_beta   90.00
_cell.angle_gamma   90.00
#
_symmetry.space_group_name_H-M   'P 1'
#
loop_
_entity.id
_entity.type
_entity.pdbx_description
1 polymer ?
#
loop_
_entity_poly.entity_id
_entity_poly.type
_entity_poly.pdbx_seq_one_letter_code
_entity_poly.pdbx_strand_id
1 'polypeptide(L)'
;SEELYRRVRGILNKLTPQKFQSLVEQVRHLEINSEERLNRVIDLVFEKALDEPNFSVPYANMCKHLAMFEVPIANDPEGRMVNFRKLLLLKCQKEFEKDTSDDIRKVERLKKIEAATTEEEKAKLTEELIDDEKKSKRRSLGNIRFIGELYNLNMLTAPIMFD
;
A
#
# COMPACT_ATOMS: atom_id res chain seq x y z
N SER A 1 -3.43 3.84 18.76
CA SER A 1 -4.61 4.73 18.83
C SER A 1 -4.93 5.20 17.42
N GLU A 2 -6.19 5.52 17.12
CA GLU A 2 -6.59 6.16 15.85
C GLU A 2 -5.83 7.46 15.55
N GLU A 3 -5.37 8.14 16.60
CA GLU A 3 -4.59 9.37 16.50
C GLU A 3 -3.24 9.16 15.79
N LEU A 4 -2.56 8.04 16.05
CA LEU A 4 -1.32 7.67 15.36
C LEU A 4 -1.54 7.64 13.85
N TYR A 5 -2.56 6.90 13.40
CA TYR A 5 -2.85 6.73 11.98
C TYR A 5 -3.34 8.02 11.32
N ARG A 6 -4.08 8.87 12.05
CA ARG A 6 -4.41 10.22 11.58
C ARG A 6 -3.16 11.08 11.37
N ARG A 7 -2.20 11.04 12.30
CA ARG A 7 -0.93 11.77 12.17
C ARG A 7 -0.13 11.26 10.97
N VAL A 8 0.00 9.93 10.80
CA VAL A 8 0.65 9.33 9.62
C VAL A 8 -0.01 9.78 8.33
N ARG A 9 -1.34 9.73 8.21
CA ARG A 9 -2.04 10.24 7.01
C ARG A 9 -1.78 11.72 6.77
N GLY A 10 -1.77 12.53 7.83
CA GLY A 10 -1.45 13.95 7.75
C GLY A 10 -0.02 14.22 7.24
N ILE A 11 0.93 13.37 7.61
CA ILE A 11 2.30 13.40 7.11
C ILE A 11 2.35 13.01 5.62
N LEU A 12 1.72 11.90 5.25
CA LEU A 12 1.69 11.42 3.86
C LEU A 12 1.05 12.43 2.91
N ASN A 13 -0.02 13.11 3.33
CA ASN A 13 -0.68 14.17 2.54
C ASN A 13 0.20 15.40 2.29
N LYS A 14 1.27 15.59 3.09
CA LYS A 14 2.20 16.73 2.97
C LYS A 14 3.54 16.31 2.38
N LEU A 15 3.66 15.05 1.95
CA LEU A 15 4.90 14.47 1.48
C LEU A 15 5.33 15.13 0.16
N THR A 16 6.30 16.03 0.28
CA THR A 16 6.88 16.79 -0.82
C THR A 16 8.40 16.74 -0.68
N PRO A 17 9.17 16.83 -1.79
CA PRO A 17 10.63 16.80 -1.72
C PRO A 17 11.22 17.81 -0.72
N GLN A 18 10.63 19.00 -0.63
CA GLN A 18 11.07 20.07 0.28
C GLN A 18 10.85 19.74 1.77
N LYS A 19 9.76 19.05 2.10
CA LYS A 19 9.42 18.70 3.50
C LYS A 19 9.83 17.28 3.87
N PHE A 20 10.42 16.53 2.95
CA PHE A 20 10.66 15.10 3.07
C PHE A 20 11.41 14.71 4.35
N GLN A 21 12.56 15.33 4.62
CA GLN A 21 13.37 14.99 5.81
C GLN A 21 12.60 15.24 7.11
N SER A 22 11.99 16.42 7.24
CA SER A 22 11.19 16.77 8.43
C SER A 22 10.02 15.82 8.65
N LEU A 23 9.37 15.36 7.58
CA LEU A 23 8.23 14.46 7.65
C LEU A 23 8.65 13.03 8.01
N VAL A 24 9.76 12.54 7.44
CA VAL A 24 10.34 11.23 7.81
C VAL A 24 10.73 11.21 9.27
N GLU A 25 11.33 12.29 9.76
CA GLU A 25 11.72 12.43 11.15
C GLU A 25 10.51 12.46 12.07
N GLN A 26 9.42 13.14 11.68
CA GLN A 26 8.16 13.07 12.42
C GLN A 26 7.65 11.62 12.52
N VAL A 27 7.69 10.83 11.44
CA VAL A 27 7.29 9.41 11.48
C VAL A 27 8.14 8.60 12.46
N ARG A 28 9.46 8.83 12.48
CA ARG A 28 10.37 8.13 13.42
C ARG A 28 10.10 8.44 14.88
N HIS A 29 9.58 9.63 15.19
CA HIS A 29 9.21 10.03 16.54
C HIS A 29 7.79 9.61 16.95
N LEU A 30 7.01 8.99 16.04
CA LEU A 30 5.73 8.41 16.40
C LEU A 30 5.94 7.12 17.20
N GLU A 31 5.01 6.84 18.11
CA GLU A 31 5.00 5.63 18.95
C GLU A 31 4.60 4.37 18.15
N ILE A 32 5.44 4.00 17.19
CA ILE A 32 5.31 2.76 16.41
C ILE A 32 6.11 1.69 17.14
N ASN A 33 5.53 1.14 18.20
CA ASN A 33 6.21 0.23 19.13
C ASN A 33 5.74 -1.23 19.05
N SER A 34 4.99 -1.58 18.00
CA SER A 34 4.54 -2.96 17.77
C SER A 34 4.52 -3.28 16.28
N GLU A 35 4.64 -4.57 15.97
CA GLU A 35 4.50 -5.09 14.61
C GLU A 35 3.16 -4.69 13.97
N GLU A 36 2.06 -4.73 14.72
CA GLU A 36 0.73 -4.34 14.22
C GLU A 36 0.71 -2.87 13.77
N ARG A 37 1.26 -1.96 14.59
CA ARG A 37 1.34 -0.54 14.26
C ARG A 37 2.23 -0.30 13.04
N LEU A 38 3.36 -1.00 12.98
CA LEU A 38 4.31 -0.90 11.88
C LEU A 38 3.69 -1.37 10.56
N ASN A 39 3.01 -2.52 10.57
CA ASN A 39 2.25 -3.02 9.42
C ASN A 39 1.18 -2.01 8.98
N ARG A 40 0.44 -1.41 9.93
CA ARG A 40 -0.59 -0.44 9.57
C ARG A 40 0.00 0.86 9.00
N VAL A 41 1.18 1.29 9.45
CA VAL A 41 1.91 2.40 8.82
C VAL A 41 2.30 2.03 7.39
N ILE A 42 2.84 0.83 7.16
CA ILE A 42 3.18 0.32 5.81
C ILE A 42 1.95 0.32 4.90
N ASP A 43 0.81 -0.16 5.38
CA ASP A 43 -0.45 -0.16 4.62
C ASP A 43 -0.84 1.26 4.17
N LEU A 44 -0.74 2.26 5.05
CA LEU A 44 -1.06 3.64 4.71
C LEU A 44 -0.12 4.22 3.65
N VAL A 45 1.17 3.87 3.70
CA VAL A 45 2.14 4.28 2.66
C VAL A 45 1.79 3.64 1.32
N PHE A 46 1.48 2.35 1.32
CA PHE A 46 1.04 1.63 0.13
C PHE A 46 -0.24 2.22 -0.46
N GLU A 47 -1.29 2.37 0.35
CA GLU A 47 -2.56 2.96 -0.09
C GLU A 47 -2.34 4.30 -0.81
N LYS A 48 -1.50 5.17 -0.24
CA LYS A 48 -1.17 6.47 -0.84
C LYS A 48 -0.32 6.36 -2.11
N ALA A 49 0.68 5.48 -2.13
CA ALA A 49 1.53 5.26 -3.31
C ALA A 49 0.75 4.69 -4.50
N LEU A 50 -0.22 3.81 -4.23
CA LEU A 50 -1.11 3.22 -5.23
C LEU A 50 -2.13 4.24 -5.77
N ASP A 51 -2.67 5.10 -4.89
CA ASP A 51 -3.64 6.12 -5.29
C ASP A 51 -2.98 7.33 -5.98
N GLU A 52 -1.70 7.59 -5.69
CA GLU A 52 -0.93 8.73 -6.22
C GLU A 52 0.36 8.27 -6.93
N PRO A 53 0.28 7.62 -8.11
CA PRO A 53 1.45 7.06 -8.79
C PRO A 53 2.57 8.08 -9.07
N ASN A 54 2.23 9.35 -9.29
CA ASN A 54 3.20 10.43 -9.53
C ASN A 54 4.10 10.74 -8.33
N PHE A 55 3.69 10.31 -7.14
CA PHE A 55 4.43 10.46 -5.90
C PHE A 55 5.08 9.14 -5.44
N SER A 56 5.19 8.13 -6.33
CA SER A 56 5.86 6.85 -6.03
C SER A 56 7.28 7.05 -5.49
N VAL A 57 8.05 7.96 -6.09
CA VAL A 57 9.45 8.26 -5.72
C VAL A 57 9.59 8.76 -4.28
N PRO A 58 8.88 9.81 -3.82
CA PRO A 58 8.97 10.22 -2.42
C PRO A 58 8.46 9.15 -1.46
N TYR A 59 7.43 8.38 -1.79
CA TYR A 59 7.00 7.26 -0.94
C TYR A 59 8.09 6.18 -0.82
N ALA A 60 8.74 5.81 -1.92
CA ALA A 60 9.79 4.80 -1.94
C ALA A 60 11.03 5.26 -1.16
N ASN A 61 11.40 6.54 -1.28
CA ASN A 61 12.45 7.14 -0.46
C ASN A 61 12.10 7.11 1.02
N MET A 62 10.83 7.33 1.40
CA MET A 62 10.41 7.25 2.79
C MET A 62 10.58 5.82 3.32
N CYS A 63 10.15 4.81 2.56
CA CYS A 63 10.37 3.40 2.89
C CYS A 63 11.87 3.08 3.09
N LYS A 64 12.74 3.64 2.25
CA LYS A 64 14.20 3.49 2.39
C LYS A 64 14.72 4.07 3.71
N HIS A 65 14.24 5.25 4.11
CA HIS A 65 14.66 5.86 5.38
C HIS A 65 14.10 5.13 6.60
N LEU A 66 12.94 4.49 6.47
CA LEU A 66 12.33 3.70 7.52
C LEU A 66 12.84 2.25 7.52
N ALA A 67 13.63 1.81 6.55
CA ALA A 67 14.04 0.42 6.34
C ALA A 67 14.59 -0.29 7.58
N MET A 68 15.43 0.44 8.35
CA MET A 68 16.10 -0.04 9.55
C MET A 68 15.31 0.20 10.84
N PHE A 69 14.10 0.78 10.73
CA PHE A 69 13.23 0.97 11.89
C PHE A 69 12.71 -0.38 12.35
N GLU A 70 12.90 -0.69 13.63
CA GLU A 70 12.65 -2.00 14.22
C GLU A 70 11.66 -1.92 15.38
N VAL A 71 10.81 -2.92 15.47
CA VAL A 71 9.83 -3.08 16.55
C VAL A 71 9.91 -4.50 17.11
N PRO A 72 9.58 -4.70 18.40
CA PRO A 72 9.55 -6.05 18.97
C PRO A 72 8.46 -6.89 18.31
N ILE A 73 8.79 -8.15 18.03
CA ILE A 73 7.81 -9.15 17.59
C ILE A 73 6.94 -9.52 18.79
N ALA A 74 5.62 -9.49 18.59
CA ALA A 74 4.68 -9.79 19.66
C ALA A 74 4.81 -11.26 20.10
N ASN A 75 4.93 -11.50 21.40
CA ASN A 75 5.01 -12.82 22.02
C ASN A 75 6.19 -13.69 21.53
N ASP A 76 7.27 -13.09 21.02
CA ASP A 76 8.47 -13.82 20.63
C ASP A 76 9.32 -14.17 21.88
N PRO A 77 9.53 -15.46 22.21
CA PRO A 77 10.25 -15.86 23.42
C PRO A 77 11.73 -15.47 23.41
N GLU A 78 12.30 -15.23 22.23
CA GLU A 78 13.69 -14.84 22.01
C GLU A 78 13.87 -13.30 22.00
N GLY A 79 12.77 -12.53 22.13
CA GLY A 79 12.80 -11.07 22.11
C GLY A 79 13.24 -10.49 20.76
N ARG A 80 13.01 -11.22 19.66
CA ARG A 80 13.44 -10.80 18.33
C ARG A 80 12.72 -9.55 17.86
N MET A 81 13.43 -8.75 17.08
CA MET A 81 12.92 -7.55 16.44
C MET A 81 12.58 -7.83 14.99
N VAL A 82 11.57 -7.13 14.47
CA VAL A 82 11.26 -7.10 13.04
C VAL A 82 11.49 -5.69 12.51
N ASN A 83 12.22 -5.60 11.40
CA ASN A 83 12.45 -4.33 10.72
C ASN A 83 11.38 -4.04 9.67
N PHE A 84 11.20 -2.75 9.39
CA PHE A 84 10.28 -2.23 8.38
C PHE A 84 10.52 -2.86 7.02
N ARG A 85 11.78 -3.05 6.61
CA ARG A 85 12.12 -3.65 5.32
C ARG A 85 11.51 -5.05 5.15
N LYS A 86 11.60 -5.91 6.17
CA LYS A 86 11.04 -7.27 6.12
C LYS A 86 9.53 -7.25 5.96
N LEU A 87 8.83 -6.40 6.71
CA LEU A 87 7.37 -6.26 6.60
C LEU A 87 6.96 -5.66 5.25
N LEU A 88 7.72 -4.69 4.73
CA LEU A 88 7.50 -4.10 3.42
C LEU A 88 7.59 -5.15 2.31
N LEU A 89 8.59 -6.04 2.37
CA LEU A 89 8.76 -7.14 1.41
C LEU A 89 7.55 -8.08 1.40
N LEU A 90 7.11 -8.52 2.59
CA LEU A 90 5.92 -9.37 2.73
C LEU A 90 4.66 -8.69 2.18
N LYS A 91 4.56 -7.37 2.34
CA LYS A 91 3.45 -6.59 1.77
C LYS A 91 3.51 -6.52 0.25
N CYS A 92 4.70 -6.29 -0.33
CA CYS A 92 4.87 -6.27 -1.79
C CYS A 92 4.43 -7.58 -2.43
N GLN A 93 4.84 -8.72 -1.84
CA GLN A 93 4.44 -10.06 -2.32
C GLN A 93 2.92 -10.22 -2.32
N LYS A 94 2.26 -9.88 -1.20
CA LYS A 94 0.80 -9.98 -1.08
C LYS A 94 0.06 -9.08 -2.07
N GLU A 95 0.55 -7.87 -2.35
CA GLU A 95 -0.10 -6.98 -3.32
C GLU A 95 0.13 -7.44 -4.76
N PHE A 96 1.22 -8.17 -5.07
CA PHE A 96 1.45 -8.76 -6.38
C PHE A 96 0.49 -9.93 -6.66
N GLU A 97 0.30 -10.82 -5.68
CA GLU A 97 -0.63 -11.96 -5.79
C GLU A 97 -2.11 -11.54 -5.92
N LYS A 98 -2.44 -10.32 -5.47
CA LYS A 98 -3.81 -9.81 -5.39
C LYS A 98 -4.38 -9.40 -6.75
N ASP A 99 -3.53 -9.01 -7.69
CA ASP A 99 -3.95 -8.59 -9.04
C ASP A 99 -4.65 -9.74 -9.80
N THR A 100 -4.38 -11.01 -9.45
CA THR A 100 -5.08 -12.20 -9.99
C THR A 100 -6.53 -12.35 -9.48
N SER A 101 -6.88 -11.76 -8.33
CA SER A 101 -8.22 -11.91 -7.72
C SER A 101 -9.28 -10.96 -8.28
N ASP A 102 -8.85 -9.89 -8.97
CA ASP A 102 -9.75 -8.88 -9.53
C ASP A 102 -10.53 -9.41 -10.76
N ASP A 103 -9.97 -10.37 -11.50
CA ASP A 103 -10.66 -11.04 -12.62
C ASP A 103 -11.90 -11.83 -12.16
N ILE A 104 -11.82 -12.50 -11.01
CA ILE A 104 -12.95 -13.26 -10.44
C ILE A 104 -14.08 -12.29 -10.05
N ARG A 105 -13.73 -11.16 -9.42
CA ARG A 105 -14.70 -10.12 -9.01
C ARG A 105 -15.38 -9.47 -10.20
N LYS A 106 -14.65 -9.28 -11.30
CA LYS A 106 -15.22 -8.76 -12.55
C LYS A 106 -16.28 -9.69 -13.11
N VAL A 107 -16.01 -11.00 -13.12
CA VAL A 107 -16.98 -12.02 -13.57
C VAL A 107 -18.26 -12.00 -12.72
N GLU A 108 -18.14 -11.91 -11.39
CA GLU A 108 -19.31 -11.84 -10.50
C GLU A 108 -20.15 -10.56 -10.71
N ARG A 109 -19.50 -9.43 -10.97
CA ARG A 109 -20.18 -8.16 -11.24
C ARG A 109 -20.92 -8.15 -12.58
N LEU A 110 -20.30 -8.74 -13.62
CA LEU A 110 -20.97 -8.94 -14.91
C LEU A 110 -22.24 -9.78 -14.75
N LYS A 111 -22.20 -10.87 -13.96
CA LYS A 111 -23.40 -11.67 -13.66
C LYS A 111 -24.50 -10.87 -12.94
N LYS A 112 -24.14 -9.94 -12.05
CA LYS A 112 -25.11 -9.06 -11.39
C LYS A 112 -25.76 -8.07 -12.35
N ILE A 113 -25.00 -7.54 -13.31
CA ILE A 113 -25.53 -6.67 -14.37
C ILE A 113 -26.50 -7.46 -15.26
N GLU A 114 -26.15 -8.70 -15.61
CA GLU A 114 -27.03 -9.59 -16.41
C GLU A 114 -28.30 -10.00 -15.65
N ALA A 115 -28.22 -10.14 -14.33
CA ALA A 115 -29.36 -10.49 -13.47
C ALA A 115 -30.25 -9.29 -13.10
N ALA A 116 -29.84 -8.05 -13.42
CA ALA A 116 -30.62 -6.85 -13.12
C ALA A 116 -31.93 -6.84 -13.91
N THR A 117 -33.03 -6.52 -13.24
CA THR A 117 -34.38 -6.62 -13.83
C THR A 117 -34.88 -5.31 -14.44
N THR A 118 -34.21 -4.20 -14.14
CA THR A 118 -34.55 -2.87 -14.63
C THR A 118 -33.37 -2.24 -15.37
N GLU A 119 -33.66 -1.44 -16.40
CA GLU A 119 -32.63 -0.70 -17.14
C GLU A 119 -31.92 0.33 -16.25
N GLU A 120 -32.61 0.91 -15.27
CA GLU A 120 -32.01 1.86 -14.32
C GLU A 120 -30.98 1.19 -13.39
N GLU A 121 -31.32 0.02 -12.84
CA GLU A 121 -30.39 -0.78 -12.03
C GLU A 121 -29.19 -1.27 -12.86
N LYS A 122 -29.45 -1.72 -14.09
CA LYS A 122 -28.41 -2.15 -15.03
C LYS A 122 -27.45 -1.01 -15.39
N ALA A 123 -27.97 0.18 -15.66
CA ALA A 123 -27.17 1.37 -15.95
C ALA A 123 -26.28 1.74 -14.76
N LYS A 124 -26.86 1.76 -13.55
CA LYS A 124 -26.11 2.05 -12.30
C LYS A 124 -25.00 1.04 -12.03
N LEU A 125 -25.29 -0.26 -12.12
CA LEU A 125 -24.29 -1.31 -11.90
C LEU A 125 -23.18 -1.28 -12.96
N THR A 126 -23.51 -0.91 -14.20
CA THR A 126 -22.54 -0.74 -15.28
C THR A 126 -21.62 0.46 -15.02
N GLU A 127 -22.16 1.58 -14.57
CA GLU A 127 -21.38 2.77 -14.20
C GLU A 127 -20.44 2.46 -13.02
N GLU A 128 -20.95 1.80 -11.97
CA GLU A 128 -20.13 1.35 -10.83
C GLU A 128 -19.01 0.40 -11.26
N LEU A 129 -19.27 -0.52 -12.20
CA LEU A 129 -18.25 -1.42 -12.75
C LEU A 129 -17.17 -0.64 -13.50
N ILE A 130 -17.54 0.33 -14.34
CA ILE A 130 -16.59 1.13 -15.12
C ILE A 130 -15.69 1.95 -14.19
N ASP A 131 -16.25 2.57 -13.16
CA ASP A 131 -15.47 3.37 -12.21
C ASP A 131 -14.57 2.52 -11.34
N ASP A 132 -15.02 1.34 -10.91
CA ASP A 132 -14.18 0.39 -10.19
C ASP A 132 -13.06 -0.17 -11.07
N GLU A 133 -13.31 -0.45 -12.36
CA GLU A 133 -12.26 -0.85 -13.30
C GLU A 133 -11.21 0.24 -13.51
N LYS A 134 -11.63 1.50 -13.70
CA LYS A 134 -10.70 2.63 -13.80
C LYS A 134 -9.85 2.76 -12.54
N LYS A 135 -10.47 2.60 -11.37
CA LYS A 135 -9.78 2.68 -10.08
C LYS A 135 -8.80 1.52 -9.87
N SER A 136 -9.20 0.28 -10.19
CA SER A 136 -8.34 -0.89 -10.12
C SER A 136 -7.14 -0.75 -11.07
N LYS A 137 -7.36 -0.39 -12.35
CA LYS A 137 -6.27 -0.14 -13.32
C LYS A 137 -5.30 0.95 -12.84
N ARG A 138 -5.82 2.06 -12.31
CA ARG A 138 -4.97 3.13 -11.76
C ARG A 138 -4.12 2.64 -10.60
N ARG A 139 -4.70 1.84 -9.70
CA ARG A 139 -3.99 1.26 -8.55
C ARG A 139 -2.95 0.22 -8.98
N SER A 140 -3.25 -0.67 -9.92
CA SER A 140 -2.29 -1.64 -10.43
C SER A 140 -1.10 -0.96 -11.12
N LEU A 141 -1.35 0.09 -11.93
CA LEU A 141 -0.27 0.93 -12.47
C LEU A 141 0.55 1.63 -11.37
N GLY A 142 -0.12 2.13 -10.33
CA GLY A 142 0.53 2.66 -9.13
C GLY A 142 1.39 1.63 -8.43
N ASN A 143 0.92 0.38 -8.34
CA ASN A 143 1.62 -0.75 -7.73
C ASN A 143 2.90 -1.07 -8.48
N ILE A 144 2.79 -1.29 -9.80
CA ILE A 144 3.92 -1.58 -10.68
C ILE A 144 4.97 -0.47 -10.56
N ARG A 145 4.54 0.80 -10.61
CA ARG A 145 5.44 1.94 -10.50
C ARG A 145 6.11 1.99 -9.12
N PHE A 146 5.35 1.87 -8.04
CA PHE A 146 5.86 1.95 -6.68
C PHE A 146 6.83 0.81 -6.34
N ILE A 147 6.47 -0.42 -6.69
CA ILE A 147 7.34 -1.60 -6.57
C ILE A 147 8.62 -1.40 -7.39
N GLY A 148 8.51 -0.87 -8.61
CA GLY A 148 9.67 -0.53 -9.43
C GLY A 148 10.62 0.48 -8.76
N GLU A 149 10.08 1.53 -8.13
CA GLU A 149 10.90 2.48 -7.34
C GLU A 149 11.55 1.82 -6.13
N LEU A 150 10.85 0.94 -5.42
CA LEU A 150 11.42 0.18 -4.31
C LEU A 150 12.55 -0.74 -4.79
N TYR A 151 12.38 -1.39 -5.94
CA TYR A 151 13.43 -2.20 -6.56
C TYR A 151 14.66 -1.35 -6.92
N ASN A 152 14.47 -0.20 -7.56
CA ASN A 152 15.55 0.73 -7.90
C ASN A 152 16.33 1.22 -6.68
N LEU A 153 15.67 1.30 -5.52
CA LEU A 153 16.30 1.68 -4.26
C LEU A 153 16.93 0.49 -3.49
N ASN A 154 17.03 -0.69 -4.12
CA ASN A 154 17.49 -1.95 -3.51
C ASN A 154 16.70 -2.33 -2.25
N MET A 155 15.44 -1.90 -2.16
CA MET A 155 14.55 -2.24 -1.06
C MET A 155 13.97 -3.65 -1.23
N LEU A 156 13.78 -4.07 -2.49
CA LEU A 156 13.37 -5.42 -2.87
C LEU A 156 14.59 -6.28 -3.23
N THR A 157 14.62 -7.52 -2.79
CA THR A 157 15.63 -8.50 -3.22
C THR A 157 15.14 -9.19 -4.49
N ALA A 158 16.07 -9.53 -5.39
CA ALA A 158 15.79 -10.12 -6.71
C ALA A 158 14.84 -11.34 -6.74
N PRO A 159 14.73 -12.21 -5.71
CA PRO A 159 13.80 -13.34 -5.75
C PRO A 159 12.32 -12.98 -5.86
N ILE A 160 11.91 -11.71 -5.64
CA ILE A 160 10.51 -11.29 -5.62
C ILE A 160 10.01 -10.78 -6.99
N MET A 161 10.91 -10.48 -7.94
CA MET A 161 10.52 -9.97 -9.27
C MET A 161 10.24 -11.08 -10.31
N PHE A 162 10.37 -12.35 -9.94
CA PHE A 162 10.31 -13.48 -10.87
C PHE A 162 9.26 -14.56 -10.53
N ASP A 163 8.34 -14.30 -9.59
CA ASP A 163 7.17 -15.17 -9.36
C ASP A 163 5.88 -14.48 -9.84
#